data_AF-A0A0B7FD14-F1
#
_entry.id   AF-A0A0B7FD14-F1
#
_cell.length_a   1.000
_cell.length_b   1.000
_cell.length_c   1.000
_cell.angle_alpha   90.00
_cell.angle_beta   90.00
_cell.angle_gamma   90.00
#
_symmetry.space_group_name_H-M   'P 1'
#
loop_
_entity.id
_entity.type
_entity.pdbx_description
1 polymer ?
#
loop_
_entity_poly.entity_id
_entity_poly.type
_entity_poly.pdbx_seq_one_letter_code
_entity_poly.pdbx_strand_id
1 'polypeptide(L)'
;MHRLYFQNLPFNVARSAFRDAVEKFVVNMYGEGVDAPKPIIDMEIPERPTSEKKHVGFGVIEFMDEKTVEMFIARLKTEPMMFGSEAVAFSRERPPNLQASSSRQSTNVASASTSRTEPTSSKDRRSQSSKSTTTQTSNNHSNVRTLNRPVMNLNRVKHPQFEKREVRLPNIKYLRKLHHRLSIIGQHLRLETLEFGVLRNWNFSVEYSRPLIEETGYFIFEDDEKSLRISMGGTHQDSAQPSVAIAIQTVNYVALGTDAGKPYMFLALAQNPHFELGDISRPTTGVGKFDVRRSRNRLSALDERHERVAPYTSRWIKLTFHEDGIAPTAEMCQMAGLGEPAIDPPLSFSKLDMYSAHNIAVVQKWFQSGSLSFEVAFQIEALFRNGALVPTELLAIKPIVEKLAKESNETASDALRTFRSEIQGAGARKTFNDFENKNVVDEFNAHVRKSVESLPLQRIGMSKASFMCYHVKITPTAVHLNGPLEEQSNRVIRRYPGYETHFIRVAFTDEADGRARFEYEVDTMAFTQKRVGQFLKNAIRLCDREYELLGYSQSGFRENACFFVSPFEWDNEIINGDYIRYSLGNFDKVINCPARYGARMSQAFSATSQSIVLKESEIQAHP
;
A
#
# COMPACT_ATOMS: atom_id res chain seq x y z
N MET A 1 -22.93 15.50 -21.06
CA MET A 1 -21.89 14.59 -20.56
C MET A 1 -21.22 13.94 -21.75
N HIS A 2 -19.90 14.04 -21.83
CA HIS A 2 -19.08 13.51 -22.91
C HIS A 2 -18.43 12.20 -22.44
N ARG A 3 -18.51 11.15 -23.26
CA ARG A 3 -18.09 9.79 -22.88
C ARG A 3 -16.71 9.47 -23.43
N LEU A 4 -15.90 8.86 -22.58
CA LEU A 4 -14.62 8.26 -22.94
C LEU A 4 -14.61 6.81 -22.45
N TYR A 5 -14.40 5.87 -23.36
CA TYR A 5 -14.33 4.46 -23.04
C TYR A 5 -12.91 4.08 -22.66
N PHE A 6 -12.76 3.15 -21.73
CA PHE A 6 -11.48 2.55 -21.41
C PHE A 6 -11.55 1.03 -21.48
N GLN A 7 -10.42 0.42 -21.80
CA GLN A 7 -10.20 -1.01 -21.88
C GLN A 7 -8.75 -1.33 -21.45
N ASN A 8 -8.42 -2.60 -21.30
CA ASN A 8 -7.10 -3.04 -20.84
C ASN A 8 -6.76 -2.63 -19.39
N LEU A 9 -7.78 -2.42 -18.54
CA LEU A 9 -7.53 -2.22 -17.11
C LEU A 9 -7.13 -3.55 -16.46
N PRO A 10 -5.99 -3.67 -15.78
CA PRO A 10 -5.60 -4.94 -15.17
C PRO A 10 -6.61 -5.39 -14.11
N PHE A 11 -6.95 -6.69 -14.09
CA PHE A 11 -8.00 -7.25 -13.24
C PHE A 11 -7.79 -7.00 -11.73
N ASN A 12 -6.53 -6.94 -11.31
CA ASN A 12 -6.12 -6.69 -9.93
C ASN A 12 -6.26 -5.22 -9.49
N VAL A 13 -6.66 -4.31 -10.37
CA VAL A 13 -6.89 -2.91 -10.01
C VAL A 13 -8.26 -2.76 -9.36
N ALA A 14 -8.27 -2.44 -8.07
CA ALA A 14 -9.50 -2.14 -7.34
C ALA A 14 -10.25 -0.95 -7.96
N ARG A 15 -11.59 -0.97 -7.90
CA ARG A 15 -12.44 0.12 -8.43
C ARG A 15 -12.10 1.49 -7.86
N SER A 16 -11.78 1.54 -6.57
CA SER A 16 -11.37 2.74 -5.87
C SER A 16 -10.02 3.28 -6.37
N ALA A 17 -9.05 2.40 -6.64
CA ALA A 17 -7.73 2.78 -7.11
C ALA A 17 -7.76 3.38 -8.53
N PHE A 18 -8.53 2.77 -9.44
CA PHE A 18 -8.71 3.33 -10.79
C PHE A 18 -9.44 4.68 -10.73
N ARG A 19 -10.47 4.81 -9.89
CA ARG A 19 -11.18 6.08 -9.70
C ARG A 19 -10.27 7.18 -9.16
N ASP A 20 -9.48 6.90 -8.14
CA ASP A 20 -8.53 7.85 -7.56
C ASP A 20 -7.46 8.27 -8.58
N ALA A 21 -6.97 7.34 -9.41
CA ALA A 21 -6.03 7.64 -10.48
C ALA A 21 -6.63 8.59 -11.54
N VAL A 22 -7.86 8.33 -12.00
CA VAL A 22 -8.57 9.20 -12.95
C VAL A 22 -8.85 10.57 -12.32
N GLU A 23 -9.30 10.63 -11.08
CA GLU A 23 -9.54 11.89 -10.36
C GLU A 23 -8.25 12.72 -10.22
N LYS A 24 -7.13 12.10 -9.81
CA LYS A 24 -5.81 12.76 -9.74
C LYS A 24 -5.33 13.23 -11.10
N PHE A 25 -5.51 12.42 -12.13
CA PHE A 25 -5.12 12.77 -13.49
C PHE A 25 -5.88 14.01 -13.96
N VAL A 26 -7.18 14.14 -13.62
CA VAL A 26 -8.01 15.30 -13.90
C VAL A 26 -7.61 16.52 -13.07
N VAL A 27 -7.44 16.38 -11.75
CA VAL A 27 -7.03 17.50 -10.86
C VAL A 27 -5.70 18.10 -11.32
N ASN A 28 -4.74 17.25 -11.68
CA ASN A 28 -3.44 17.69 -12.17
C ASN A 28 -3.50 18.44 -13.52
N MET A 29 -4.64 18.44 -14.23
CA MET A 29 -4.82 19.25 -15.46
C MET A 29 -5.17 20.71 -15.16
N TYR A 30 -5.81 21.00 -14.03
CA TYR A 30 -6.32 22.34 -13.69
C TYR A 30 -5.38 23.14 -12.77
N GLY A 31 -4.33 22.51 -12.23
CA GLY A 31 -3.39 23.13 -11.28
C GLY A 31 -3.89 23.08 -9.83
N GLU A 32 -2.97 23.23 -8.87
CA GLU A 32 -3.31 23.19 -7.44
C GLU A 32 -4.24 24.37 -7.07
N GLY A 33 -5.37 24.07 -6.41
CA GLY A 33 -6.31 25.07 -5.88
C GLY A 33 -7.57 25.33 -6.71
N VAL A 34 -7.76 24.62 -7.84
CA VAL A 34 -8.99 24.69 -8.65
C VAL A 34 -9.90 23.49 -8.34
N ASP A 35 -11.18 23.73 -8.07
CA ASP A 35 -12.18 22.67 -7.88
C ASP A 35 -12.52 22.04 -9.24
N ALA A 36 -11.77 21.01 -9.61
CA ALA A 36 -11.91 20.34 -10.90
C ALA A 36 -13.18 19.47 -10.95
N PRO A 37 -13.93 19.45 -12.07
CA PRO A 37 -15.12 18.64 -12.19
C PRO A 37 -14.77 17.14 -12.09
N LYS A 38 -15.39 16.46 -11.12
CA LYS A 38 -15.16 15.01 -10.92
C LYS A 38 -15.87 14.22 -12.02
N PRO A 39 -15.14 13.43 -12.82
CA PRO A 39 -15.78 12.59 -13.82
C PRO A 39 -16.57 11.46 -13.17
N ILE A 40 -17.70 11.10 -13.77
CA ILE A 40 -18.49 9.94 -13.33
C ILE A 40 -17.90 8.70 -14.00
N ILE A 41 -17.53 7.70 -13.22
CA ILE A 41 -16.89 6.49 -13.72
C ILE A 41 -17.81 5.31 -13.49
N ASP A 42 -18.24 4.69 -14.57
CA ASP A 42 -18.96 3.42 -14.59
C ASP A 42 -18.04 2.32 -15.13
N MET A 43 -17.77 1.32 -14.30
CA MET A 43 -16.73 0.32 -14.54
C MET A 43 -17.23 -1.09 -14.26
N GLU A 44 -17.02 -1.98 -15.23
CA GLU A 44 -17.29 -3.40 -15.11
C GLU A 44 -15.97 -4.17 -14.97
N ILE A 45 -15.85 -4.93 -13.89
CA ILE A 45 -14.78 -5.91 -13.67
C ILE A 45 -15.46 -7.26 -13.41
N PRO A 46 -15.32 -8.28 -14.28
CA PRO A 46 -16.03 -9.55 -14.16
C PRO A 46 -15.58 -10.39 -12.94
N GLU A 47 -16.49 -10.83 -12.08
CA GLU A 47 -16.13 -11.49 -10.81
C GLU A 47 -15.74 -12.98 -10.91
N ARG A 48 -15.76 -13.63 -12.09
CA ARG A 48 -15.43 -15.08 -12.23
C ARG A 48 -14.60 -15.41 -13.49
N PRO A 49 -13.51 -16.18 -13.38
CA PRO A 49 -12.63 -16.52 -14.51
C PRO A 49 -13.16 -17.68 -15.37
N THR A 50 -13.03 -17.58 -16.69
CA THR A 50 -12.97 -18.73 -17.61
C THR A 50 -11.55 -18.81 -18.21
N SER A 51 -11.06 -20.03 -18.42
CA SER A 51 -9.63 -20.38 -18.44
C SER A 51 -8.80 -19.94 -19.66
N GLU A 52 -9.34 -19.21 -20.63
CA GLU A 52 -8.70 -19.12 -21.97
C GLU A 52 -8.42 -17.71 -22.53
N LYS A 53 -8.58 -16.61 -21.78
CA LYS A 53 -8.17 -15.26 -22.24
C LYS A 53 -7.51 -14.42 -21.15
N LYS A 54 -6.57 -13.52 -21.53
CA LYS A 54 -6.11 -12.43 -20.64
C LYS A 54 -7.29 -11.47 -20.45
N HIS A 55 -7.87 -11.42 -19.25
CA HIS A 55 -9.06 -10.60 -18.97
C HIS A 55 -8.65 -9.23 -18.43
N VAL A 56 -9.25 -8.20 -19.01
CA VAL A 56 -9.02 -6.79 -18.68
C VAL A 56 -10.35 -6.11 -18.40
N GLY A 57 -10.38 -5.24 -17.40
CA GLY A 57 -11.52 -4.39 -17.07
C GLY A 57 -11.77 -3.34 -18.16
N PHE A 58 -13.04 -2.95 -18.28
CA PHE A 58 -13.49 -1.94 -19.23
C PHE A 58 -14.62 -1.10 -18.59
N GLY A 59 -14.90 0.05 -19.19
CA GLY A 59 -15.96 0.92 -18.71
C GLY A 59 -16.03 2.24 -19.46
N VAL A 60 -16.77 3.17 -18.88
CA VAL A 60 -16.95 4.52 -19.42
C VAL A 60 -16.69 5.56 -18.35
N ILE A 61 -16.06 6.65 -18.77
CA ILE A 61 -15.85 7.85 -17.99
C ILE A 61 -16.69 8.95 -18.62
N GLU A 62 -17.55 9.58 -17.84
CA GLU A 62 -18.40 10.68 -18.26
C GLU A 62 -17.86 12.01 -17.71
N PHE A 63 -17.53 12.92 -18.62
CA PHE A 63 -17.07 14.28 -18.33
C PHE A 63 -18.19 15.29 -18.53
N MET A 64 -18.15 16.41 -17.79
CA MET A 64 -19.18 17.44 -17.88
C MET A 64 -19.10 18.24 -19.19
N ASP A 65 -17.89 18.51 -19.67
CA ASP A 65 -17.61 19.29 -20.88
C ASP A 65 -16.57 18.63 -21.80
N GLU A 66 -16.60 18.97 -23.08
CA GLU A 66 -15.74 18.40 -24.12
C GLU A 66 -14.27 18.80 -24.01
N LYS A 67 -14.02 20.02 -23.51
CA LYS A 67 -12.66 20.57 -23.36
C LYS A 67 -11.85 19.74 -22.36
N THR A 68 -12.48 19.29 -21.28
CA THR A 68 -11.88 18.37 -20.31
C THR A 68 -11.46 17.04 -20.94
N VAL A 69 -12.29 16.49 -21.84
CA VAL A 69 -11.98 15.24 -22.56
C VAL A 69 -10.77 15.44 -23.50
N GLU A 70 -10.69 16.57 -24.19
CA GLU A 70 -9.56 16.88 -25.07
C GLU A 70 -8.25 17.02 -24.30
N MET A 71 -8.27 17.74 -23.19
CA MET A 71 -7.10 17.87 -22.31
C MET A 71 -6.68 16.51 -21.73
N PHE A 72 -7.64 15.68 -21.34
CA PHE A 72 -7.38 14.34 -20.80
C PHE A 72 -6.71 13.44 -21.84
N ILE A 73 -7.22 13.40 -23.07
CA ILE A 73 -6.62 12.63 -24.18
C ILE A 73 -5.24 13.19 -24.56
N ALA A 74 -5.07 14.51 -24.60
CA ALA A 74 -3.79 15.13 -24.93
C ALA A 74 -2.70 14.74 -23.92
N ARG A 75 -3.05 14.69 -22.62
CA ARG A 75 -2.14 14.26 -21.56
C ARG A 75 -1.83 12.78 -21.61
N LEU A 76 -2.81 11.92 -21.92
CA LEU A 76 -2.56 10.48 -22.10
C LEU A 76 -1.55 10.16 -23.20
N LYS A 77 -1.40 11.05 -24.20
CA LYS A 77 -0.38 10.90 -25.26
C LYS A 77 1.04 11.17 -24.77
N THR A 78 1.21 12.02 -23.75
CA THR A 78 2.52 12.35 -23.15
C THR A 78 2.84 11.52 -21.92
N GLU A 79 1.81 11.13 -21.17
CA GLU A 79 1.91 10.39 -19.91
C GLU A 79 0.80 9.30 -19.90
N PRO A 80 1.08 8.08 -20.40
CA PRO A 80 0.10 7.02 -20.43
C PRO A 80 -0.27 6.60 -18.99
N MET A 81 -1.54 6.27 -18.77
CA MET A 81 -2.00 5.81 -17.45
C MET A 81 -1.62 4.34 -17.26
N MET A 82 -0.58 4.12 -16.47
CA MET A 82 0.00 2.80 -16.21
C MET A 82 -0.50 2.21 -14.89
N PHE A 83 -0.80 0.91 -14.89
CA PHE A 83 -1.00 0.10 -13.69
C PHE A 83 -0.03 -1.09 -13.73
N GLY A 84 1.09 -0.99 -13.02
CA GLY A 84 2.21 -1.91 -13.18
C GLY A 84 2.90 -1.71 -14.53
N SER A 85 3.07 -2.77 -15.31
CA SER A 85 3.64 -2.74 -16.66
C SER A 85 2.60 -2.58 -17.78
N GLU A 86 1.30 -2.51 -17.43
CA GLU A 86 0.21 -2.48 -18.40
C GLU A 86 -0.40 -1.06 -18.51
N ALA A 87 -0.62 -0.61 -19.74
CA ALA A 87 -1.25 0.67 -20.04
C ALA A 87 -2.75 0.51 -20.28
N VAL A 88 -3.56 1.38 -19.66
CA VAL A 88 -5.01 1.44 -19.92
C VAL A 88 -5.24 2.17 -21.24
N ALA A 89 -5.99 1.56 -22.14
CA ALA A 89 -6.31 2.15 -23.44
C ALA A 89 -7.62 2.93 -23.36
N PHE A 90 -7.64 4.15 -23.92
CA PHE A 90 -8.81 5.02 -23.93
C PHE A 90 -9.25 5.35 -25.37
N SER A 91 -10.55 5.35 -25.63
CA SER A 91 -11.13 5.65 -26.95
C SER A 91 -12.41 6.47 -26.85
N ARG A 92 -12.66 7.33 -27.84
CA ARG A 92 -13.96 8.02 -27.99
C ARG A 92 -15.05 7.11 -28.56
N GLU A 93 -14.63 6.12 -29.35
CA GLU A 93 -15.51 5.11 -29.91
C GLU A 93 -15.73 3.97 -28.92
N ARG A 94 -16.97 3.47 -28.84
CA ARG A 94 -17.32 2.34 -27.97
C ARG A 94 -16.70 1.06 -28.55
N PRO A 95 -15.81 0.36 -27.82
CA PRO A 95 -15.18 -0.85 -28.33
C PRO A 95 -16.20 -2.00 -28.48
N PRO A 96 -15.98 -2.93 -29.43
CA PRO A 96 -16.95 -3.99 -29.77
C PRO A 96 -17.25 -4.96 -28.61
N ASN A 97 -16.33 -5.09 -27.66
CA ASN A 97 -16.45 -6.00 -26.51
C ASN A 97 -17.49 -5.53 -25.46
N LEU A 98 -17.98 -4.29 -25.59
CA LEU A 98 -18.97 -3.66 -24.69
C LEU A 98 -20.43 -3.89 -25.12
N GLN A 99 -20.69 -4.81 -26.06
CA GLN A 99 -22.04 -5.17 -26.53
C GLN A 99 -22.77 -6.23 -25.67
N ALA A 100 -22.12 -6.84 -24.66
CA ALA A 100 -22.61 -8.06 -24.03
C ALA A 100 -23.26 -7.94 -22.63
N SER A 101 -23.45 -6.73 -22.07
CA SER A 101 -24.05 -6.56 -20.72
C SER A 101 -25.37 -5.78 -20.69
N SER A 102 -26.17 -5.82 -21.77
CA SER A 102 -27.56 -5.32 -21.73
C SER A 102 -28.55 -6.28 -22.39
N SER A 103 -28.85 -7.40 -21.74
CA SER A 103 -30.03 -8.21 -22.06
C SER A 103 -30.54 -9.03 -20.87
N ARG A 104 -31.36 -8.40 -20.01
CA ARG A 104 -32.43 -9.10 -19.28
C ARG A 104 -33.79 -8.72 -19.88
N GLN A 105 -34.22 -9.59 -20.80
CA GLN A 105 -35.58 -9.93 -21.27
C GLN A 105 -36.68 -8.84 -21.35
N SER A 106 -37.16 -8.62 -22.57
CA SER A 106 -38.58 -8.85 -22.90
C SER A 106 -38.72 -9.26 -24.37
N THR A 107 -39.29 -10.43 -24.61
CA THR A 107 -39.60 -11.05 -25.91
C THR A 107 -40.74 -10.34 -26.63
N ASN A 108 -40.61 -10.07 -27.94
CA ASN A 108 -41.44 -10.68 -28.99
C ASN A 108 -41.23 -10.09 -30.41
N VAL A 109 -40.83 -10.99 -31.33
CA VAL A 109 -41.34 -11.26 -32.70
C VAL A 109 -41.56 -10.09 -33.68
N ALA A 110 -40.77 -10.03 -34.79
CA ALA A 110 -41.22 -10.45 -36.14
C ALA A 110 -40.23 -10.10 -37.29
N SER A 111 -40.25 -10.97 -38.33
CA SER A 111 -39.65 -10.88 -39.69
C SER A 111 -38.11 -11.03 -39.74
N ALA A 112 -37.49 -11.94 -40.50
CA ALA A 112 -37.79 -12.34 -41.87
C ALA A 112 -37.05 -13.63 -42.30
N SER A 113 -37.67 -14.32 -43.27
CA SER A 113 -37.09 -15.20 -44.31
C SER A 113 -36.24 -16.41 -43.91
N THR A 114 -36.93 -17.55 -43.87
CA THR A 114 -36.45 -18.87 -44.27
C THR A 114 -36.03 -18.93 -45.75
N SER A 115 -34.95 -19.64 -46.05
CA SER A 115 -34.83 -20.44 -47.28
C SER A 115 -34.70 -21.92 -46.91
N ARG A 116 -35.79 -22.66 -47.17
CA ARG A 116 -35.90 -24.06 -47.64
C ARG A 116 -34.94 -25.10 -47.06
N THR A 117 -35.47 -26.15 -46.42
CA THR A 117 -35.82 -27.42 -47.10
C THR A 117 -36.77 -28.27 -46.22
N GLU A 118 -37.74 -28.89 -46.86
CA GLU A 118 -38.82 -29.79 -46.36
C GLU A 118 -38.32 -31.20 -45.95
N PRO A 119 -39.20 -32.20 -45.65
CA PRO A 119 -40.37 -32.23 -44.74
C PRO A 119 -40.39 -33.52 -43.87
N THR A 120 -41.35 -33.62 -42.94
CA THR A 120 -42.28 -34.78 -42.72
C THR A 120 -43.03 -34.54 -41.40
N SER A 121 -44.36 -34.35 -41.46
CA SER A 121 -45.41 -35.31 -41.07
C SER A 121 -45.26 -35.77 -39.60
N SER A 122 -46.25 -35.73 -38.72
CA SER A 122 -47.70 -35.88 -38.84
C SER A 122 -48.32 -35.71 -37.44
N LYS A 123 -49.63 -35.38 -37.38
CA LYS A 123 -50.67 -35.88 -36.45
C LYS A 123 -50.39 -35.82 -34.93
N ASP A 124 -51.34 -35.57 -34.04
CA ASP A 124 -52.78 -35.40 -34.06
C ASP A 124 -53.17 -34.92 -32.65
N ARG A 125 -54.25 -34.13 -32.57
CA ARG A 125 -55.39 -34.27 -31.64
C ARG A 125 -55.11 -34.83 -30.21
N ARG A 126 -55.65 -34.26 -29.14
CA ARG A 126 -57.07 -33.93 -28.91
C ARG A 126 -57.18 -33.40 -27.46
N SER A 127 -57.95 -32.32 -27.23
CA SER A 127 -59.22 -32.31 -26.44
C SER A 127 -59.06 -32.64 -24.95
N GLN A 128 -59.73 -32.01 -23.98
CA GLN A 128 -60.94 -31.19 -23.98
C GLN A 128 -61.19 -30.77 -22.52
N SER A 129 -61.86 -29.61 -22.33
CA SER A 129 -62.90 -29.35 -21.31
C SER A 129 -62.55 -29.50 -19.81
N SER A 130 -63.01 -28.67 -18.88
CA SER A 130 -64.07 -27.67 -18.86
C SER A 130 -64.11 -27.02 -17.48
N LYS A 131 -64.49 -25.73 -17.46
CA LYS A 131 -65.45 -25.03 -16.55
C LYS A 131 -65.15 -25.08 -15.04
N SER A 132 -65.38 -24.05 -14.22
CA SER A 132 -66.38 -22.97 -14.19
C SER A 132 -65.91 -21.95 -13.13
N THR A 133 -65.84 -20.65 -13.43
CA THR A 133 -66.88 -19.60 -13.26
C THR A 133 -66.84 -18.95 -11.88
N THR A 134 -66.72 -17.61 -11.85
CA THR A 134 -67.53 -16.59 -11.12
C THR A 134 -66.84 -15.23 -11.36
N THR A 135 -67.24 -14.42 -12.37
CA THR A 135 -68.06 -13.18 -12.31
C THR A 135 -67.49 -12.07 -11.38
N GLN A 136 -67.48 -10.77 -11.68
CA GLN A 136 -68.06 -9.96 -12.77
C GLN A 136 -67.43 -8.54 -12.78
N THR A 137 -67.03 -8.11 -13.97
CA THR A 137 -67.24 -6.81 -14.66
C THR A 137 -67.15 -5.44 -13.98
N SER A 138 -66.21 -4.68 -14.54
CA SER A 138 -66.16 -3.24 -14.79
C SER A 138 -67.12 -2.73 -15.90
N ASN A 139 -67.43 -1.44 -15.86
CA ASN A 139 -67.84 -0.52 -16.95
C ASN A 139 -67.42 0.90 -16.49
N ASN A 140 -67.05 1.92 -17.26
CA ASN A 140 -67.04 2.13 -18.70
C ASN A 140 -66.12 3.34 -19.06
N HIS A 141 -65.80 3.43 -20.35
CA HIS A 141 -65.04 4.42 -21.14
C HIS A 141 -65.10 5.94 -20.82
N SER A 142 -64.04 6.68 -21.20
CA SER A 142 -63.99 7.45 -22.47
C SER A 142 -62.75 8.36 -22.64
N ASN A 143 -62.27 8.43 -23.89
CA ASN A 143 -61.22 9.30 -24.44
C ASN A 143 -61.85 10.51 -25.15
N VAL A 144 -61.22 11.70 -25.11
CA VAL A 144 -61.21 12.66 -26.23
C VAL A 144 -59.89 13.47 -26.26
N ARG A 145 -59.31 13.59 -27.47
CA ARG A 145 -58.11 14.36 -27.87
C ARG A 145 -58.43 15.84 -28.14
N THR A 146 -57.43 16.72 -28.08
CA THR A 146 -57.28 17.86 -29.03
C THR A 146 -55.83 18.34 -29.15
N LEU A 147 -55.42 18.66 -30.39
CA LEU A 147 -54.12 19.22 -30.80
C LEU A 147 -54.09 20.75 -30.60
N ASN A 148 -52.91 21.32 -30.29
CA ASN A 148 -52.27 22.43 -31.03
C ASN A 148 -51.00 22.98 -30.32
N ARG A 149 -49.93 23.22 -31.09
CA ARG A 149 -48.77 24.08 -30.78
C ARG A 149 -48.86 25.35 -31.66
N PRO A 150 -48.00 26.39 -31.52
CA PRO A 150 -47.30 26.96 -30.36
C PRO A 150 -47.41 28.51 -30.31
N VAL A 151 -47.25 29.15 -29.14
CA VAL A 151 -46.89 30.59 -29.08
C VAL A 151 -45.93 30.82 -27.91
N MET A 152 -44.70 31.24 -28.20
CA MET A 152 -43.78 31.81 -27.21
C MET A 152 -44.31 33.17 -26.79
N ASN A 153 -44.57 33.34 -25.49
CA ASN A 153 -44.79 34.66 -24.90
C ASN A 153 -43.64 34.95 -23.93
N LEU A 154 -42.80 35.89 -24.33
CA LEU A 154 -41.77 36.54 -23.51
C LEU A 154 -42.46 37.41 -22.46
N ASN A 155 -41.85 37.48 -21.27
CA ASN A 155 -42.20 38.32 -20.12
C ASN A 155 -43.39 37.86 -19.26
N ARG A 156 -43.09 36.99 -18.28
CA ARG A 156 -43.73 37.09 -16.97
C ARG A 156 -42.72 36.72 -15.88
N VAL A 157 -42.19 37.75 -15.23
CA VAL A 157 -41.42 37.66 -13.99
C VAL A 157 -42.26 36.91 -12.96
N LYS A 158 -41.79 35.73 -12.51
CA LYS A 158 -42.33 35.04 -11.34
C LYS A 158 -41.31 35.16 -10.22
N HIS A 159 -41.73 35.80 -9.13
CA HIS A 159 -41.06 35.70 -7.84
C HIS A 159 -40.84 34.21 -7.49
N PRO A 160 -39.69 33.82 -6.91
CA PRO A 160 -39.50 32.46 -6.46
C PRO A 160 -40.45 32.19 -5.29
N GLN A 161 -41.48 31.38 -5.53
CA GLN A 161 -42.15 30.68 -4.44
C GLN A 161 -41.14 29.67 -3.91
N PHE A 162 -40.70 29.87 -2.67
CA PHE A 162 -39.99 28.84 -1.91
C PHE A 162 -40.95 27.66 -1.69
N GLU A 163 -40.94 26.69 -2.60
CA GLU A 163 -41.39 25.35 -2.25
C GLU A 163 -40.44 24.84 -1.15
N LYS A 164 -40.96 24.71 0.07
CA LYS A 164 -40.29 23.97 1.14
C LYS A 164 -39.99 22.58 0.59
N ARG A 165 -38.73 22.31 0.24
CA ARG A 165 -38.25 20.94 0.05
C ARG A 165 -38.59 20.18 1.33
N GLU A 166 -39.55 19.27 1.26
CA GLU A 166 -39.76 18.29 2.31
C GLU A 166 -38.44 17.58 2.55
N VAL A 167 -37.91 17.73 3.76
CA VAL A 167 -36.74 16.99 4.22
C VAL A 167 -37.14 15.53 4.18
N ARG A 168 -36.60 14.76 3.21
CA ARG A 168 -36.80 13.31 3.18
C ARG A 168 -36.37 12.77 4.54
N LEU A 169 -37.33 12.19 5.27
CA LEU A 169 -37.06 11.53 6.54
C LEU A 169 -35.93 10.51 6.33
N PRO A 170 -34.91 10.47 7.20
CA PRO A 170 -33.79 9.55 7.00
C PRO A 170 -34.31 8.12 6.96
N ASN A 171 -33.83 7.32 6.02
CA ASN A 171 -34.24 5.93 5.85
C ASN A 171 -34.11 5.19 7.19
N ILE A 172 -35.20 4.58 7.69
CA ILE A 172 -35.21 3.87 8.98
C ILE A 172 -34.12 2.79 9.04
N LYS A 173 -33.80 2.13 7.93
CA LYS A 173 -32.67 1.18 7.86
C LYS A 173 -31.32 1.86 8.08
N TYR A 174 -31.13 3.06 7.52
CA TYR A 174 -29.93 3.86 7.72
C TYR A 174 -29.82 4.34 9.17
N LEU A 175 -30.91 4.82 9.78
CA LEU A 175 -30.92 5.23 11.19
C LEU A 175 -30.66 4.07 12.14
N ARG A 176 -31.21 2.87 11.89
CA ARG A 176 -30.89 1.67 12.69
C ARG A 176 -29.44 1.27 12.54
N LYS A 177 -28.91 1.28 11.31
CA LYS A 177 -27.49 1.00 11.07
C LYS A 177 -26.60 2.03 11.77
N LEU A 178 -26.95 3.31 11.72
CA LEU A 178 -26.21 4.38 12.39
C LEU A 178 -26.28 4.25 13.91
N HIS A 179 -27.47 4.01 14.48
CA HIS A 179 -27.65 3.81 15.91
C HIS A 179 -26.88 2.59 16.43
N HIS A 180 -26.92 1.48 15.70
CA HIS A 180 -26.13 0.30 16.04
C HIS A 180 -24.63 0.57 15.85
N ARG A 181 -24.19 1.34 14.85
CA ARG A 181 -22.78 1.75 14.68
C ARG A 181 -22.31 2.56 15.89
N LEU A 182 -23.11 3.54 16.31
CA LEU A 182 -22.86 4.32 17.52
C LEU A 182 -22.86 3.45 18.79
N SER A 183 -23.55 2.30 18.78
CA SER A 183 -23.49 1.36 19.91
C SER A 183 -22.20 0.56 19.99
N ILE A 184 -21.45 0.43 18.88
CA ILE A 184 -20.17 -0.30 18.80
C ILE A 184 -19.00 0.66 18.99
N ILE A 185 -19.12 1.87 18.44
CA ILE A 185 -18.15 2.95 18.59
C ILE A 185 -18.02 3.27 20.09
N GLY A 186 -16.79 3.24 20.60
CA GLY A 186 -16.51 3.41 22.03
C GLY A 186 -16.84 2.18 22.90
N GLN A 187 -17.11 0.99 22.32
CA GLN A 187 -17.08 -0.24 23.10
C GLN A 187 -15.63 -0.67 23.37
N HIS A 188 -15.36 -0.96 24.65
CA HIS A 188 -14.08 -1.47 25.10
C HIS A 188 -14.21 -3.00 25.29
N LEU A 189 -13.67 -3.75 24.34
CA LEU A 189 -13.67 -5.22 24.39
C LEU A 189 -12.47 -5.69 25.19
N ARG A 190 -12.72 -6.39 26.30
CA ARG A 190 -11.67 -6.79 27.25
C ARG A 190 -10.78 -7.88 26.66
N LEU A 191 -9.47 -7.63 26.67
CA LEU A 191 -8.46 -8.57 26.22
C LEU A 191 -7.88 -9.37 27.38
N GLU A 192 -7.52 -10.61 27.09
CA GLU A 192 -6.72 -11.46 27.96
C GLU A 192 -5.26 -11.47 27.52
N THR A 193 -5.00 -11.56 26.22
CA THR A 193 -3.65 -11.55 25.65
C THR A 193 -3.58 -10.77 24.34
N LEU A 194 -2.44 -10.10 24.13
CA LEU A 194 -2.03 -9.51 22.87
C LEU A 194 -0.79 -10.24 22.36
N GLU A 195 -0.87 -10.82 21.16
CA GLU A 195 0.22 -11.60 20.59
C GLU A 195 0.61 -11.10 19.20
N PHE A 196 1.91 -10.97 18.96
CA PHE A 196 2.51 -10.70 17.65
C PHE A 196 3.33 -11.92 17.23
N GLY A 197 3.36 -12.18 15.93
CA GLY A 197 3.96 -13.41 15.44
C GLY A 197 4.11 -13.43 13.93
N VAL A 198 4.38 -14.61 13.40
CA VAL A 198 4.48 -14.82 11.95
C VAL A 198 3.58 -15.97 11.53
N LEU A 199 2.79 -15.72 10.49
CA LEU A 199 1.93 -16.72 9.90
C LEU A 199 2.68 -17.48 8.81
N ARG A 200 2.66 -18.81 8.87
CA ARG A 200 3.14 -19.71 7.82
C ARG A 200 2.24 -20.92 7.76
N ASN A 201 1.71 -21.25 6.59
CA ASN A 201 0.94 -22.46 6.33
C ASN A 201 -0.26 -22.59 7.29
N TRP A 202 -1.01 -21.50 7.46
CA TRP A 202 -2.11 -21.41 8.43
C TRP A 202 -1.69 -21.59 9.91
N ASN A 203 -0.39 -21.62 10.21
CA ASN A 203 0.13 -21.67 11.57
C ASN A 203 0.76 -20.33 11.96
N PHE A 204 0.15 -19.68 12.95
CA PHE A 204 0.69 -18.48 13.57
C PHE A 204 1.67 -18.88 14.67
N SER A 205 2.96 -18.66 14.40
CA SER A 205 4.01 -18.76 15.41
C SER A 205 4.03 -17.48 16.24
N VAL A 206 3.70 -17.59 17.53
CA VAL A 206 3.78 -16.51 18.50
C VAL A 206 5.24 -16.19 18.78
N GLU A 207 5.67 -14.95 18.49
CA GLU A 207 7.04 -14.47 18.72
C GLU A 207 7.11 -13.46 19.87
N TYR A 208 5.98 -12.84 20.20
CA TYR A 208 5.79 -11.98 21.35
C TYR A 208 4.37 -12.17 21.89
N SER A 209 4.24 -12.24 23.22
CA SER A 209 2.95 -12.37 23.90
C SER A 209 2.97 -11.48 25.13
N ARG A 210 1.93 -10.66 25.29
CA ARG A 210 1.71 -9.80 26.45
C ARG A 210 0.42 -10.23 27.14
N PRO A 211 0.49 -10.78 28.37
CA PRO A 211 -0.70 -11.04 29.16
C PRO A 211 -1.30 -9.71 29.65
N LEU A 212 -2.63 -9.59 29.55
CA LEU A 212 -3.42 -8.41 29.91
C LEU A 212 -4.50 -8.79 30.96
N ILE A 213 -4.19 -9.79 31.79
CA ILE A 213 -5.04 -10.21 32.91
C ILE A 213 -4.82 -9.29 34.11
N GLU A 214 -3.54 -9.04 34.43
CA GLU A 214 -3.11 -8.17 35.53
C GLU A 214 -3.09 -6.69 35.11
N GLU A 215 -2.76 -6.41 33.85
CA GLU A 215 -2.86 -5.09 33.23
C GLU A 215 -4.21 -4.95 32.52
N THR A 216 -4.94 -3.83 32.70
CA THR A 216 -6.17 -3.62 31.94
C THR A 216 -5.87 -3.46 30.45
N GLY A 217 -6.41 -4.35 29.62
CA GLY A 217 -6.28 -4.32 28.16
C GLY A 217 -7.62 -4.27 27.46
N TYR A 218 -7.77 -3.36 26.50
CA TYR A 218 -9.00 -3.22 25.71
C TYR A 218 -8.73 -3.06 24.22
N PHE A 219 -9.51 -3.77 23.41
CA PHE A 219 -9.66 -3.52 21.99
C PHE A 219 -10.85 -2.61 21.73
N ILE A 220 -10.65 -1.58 20.91
CA ILE A 220 -11.58 -0.47 20.73
C ILE A 220 -11.74 -0.19 19.23
N PHE A 221 -12.99 -0.04 18.79
CA PHE A 221 -13.33 0.55 17.50
C PHE A 221 -13.39 2.07 17.66
N GLU A 222 -12.41 2.79 17.11
CA GLU A 222 -12.32 4.25 17.29
C GLU A 222 -13.41 4.99 16.50
N ASP A 223 -13.84 6.14 17.04
CA ASP A 223 -14.91 6.99 16.49
C ASP A 223 -14.57 7.58 15.11
N ASP A 224 -13.28 7.60 14.72
CA ASP A 224 -12.82 8.18 13.47
C ASP A 224 -13.13 7.33 12.22
N GLU A 225 -13.73 6.15 12.43
CA GLU A 225 -14.10 5.14 11.44
C GLU A 225 -12.93 4.64 10.57
N LYS A 226 -11.69 4.94 10.95
CA LYS A 226 -10.49 4.66 10.15
C LYS A 226 -9.45 3.87 10.90
N SER A 227 -9.59 3.75 12.22
CA SER A 227 -8.61 3.09 13.07
C SER A 227 -9.26 2.15 14.09
N LEU A 228 -8.48 1.14 14.47
CA LEU A 228 -8.71 0.27 15.61
C LEU A 228 -7.62 0.55 16.63
N ARG A 229 -7.95 0.45 17.91
CA ARG A 229 -6.98 0.64 18.98
C ARG A 229 -6.96 -0.52 19.95
N ILE A 230 -5.75 -0.92 20.35
CA ILE A 230 -5.51 -1.80 21.49
C ILE A 230 -4.86 -0.92 22.56
N SER A 231 -5.58 -0.65 23.63
CA SER A 231 -5.07 0.09 24.79
C SER A 231 -4.61 -0.88 25.87
N MET A 232 -3.46 -0.59 26.49
CA MET A 232 -2.85 -1.42 27.52
C MET A 232 -2.48 -0.52 28.70
N GLY A 233 -2.67 -1.02 29.93
CA GLY A 233 -2.39 -0.28 31.15
C GLY A 233 -3.60 0.48 31.69
N GLY A 234 -3.57 0.75 33.00
CA GLY A 234 -4.68 1.34 33.73
C GLY A 234 -4.78 0.97 35.21
N THR A 235 -3.69 0.53 35.86
CA THR A 235 -3.67 0.63 37.33
C THR A 235 -3.59 2.13 37.68
N HIS A 236 -4.28 2.56 38.74
CA HIS A 236 -4.34 3.97 39.16
C HIS A 236 -2.97 4.62 39.49
N GLN A 237 -1.87 3.86 39.39
CA GLN A 237 -0.50 4.31 39.64
C GLN A 237 0.34 4.52 38.37
N ASP A 238 -0.10 4.02 37.21
CA ASP A 238 0.67 4.11 35.97
C ASP A 238 0.41 5.46 35.27
N SER A 239 1.45 6.29 35.16
CA SER A 239 1.37 7.55 34.42
C SER A 239 1.38 7.35 32.90
N ALA A 240 1.72 6.15 32.40
CA ALA A 240 1.91 5.87 30.99
C ALA A 240 0.99 4.75 30.47
N GLN A 241 0.40 4.95 29.29
CA GLN A 241 -0.53 4.00 28.67
C GLN A 241 -0.02 3.58 27.27
N PRO A 242 0.64 2.41 27.15
CA PRO A 242 0.98 1.85 25.86
C PRO A 242 -0.27 1.56 25.03
N SER A 243 -0.20 1.78 23.72
CA SER A 243 -1.27 1.37 22.80
C SER A 243 -0.75 0.98 21.43
N VAL A 244 -1.55 0.20 20.72
CA VAL A 244 -1.35 -0.18 19.32
C VAL A 244 -2.50 0.42 18.52
N ALA A 245 -2.19 1.29 17.57
CA ALA A 245 -3.15 1.83 16.62
C ALA A 245 -3.02 1.13 15.26
N ILE A 246 -4.15 0.74 14.68
CA ILE A 246 -4.21 -0.03 13.43
C ILE A 246 -5.15 0.71 12.48
N ALA A 247 -4.64 1.23 11.38
CA ALA A 247 -5.50 1.80 10.36
C ALA A 247 -6.28 0.68 9.65
N ILE A 248 -7.61 0.75 9.63
CA ILE A 248 -8.52 -0.28 9.07
C ILE A 248 -8.14 -0.63 7.62
N GLN A 249 -7.74 0.37 6.83
CA GLN A 249 -7.30 0.19 5.44
C GLN A 249 -6.05 -0.69 5.25
N THR A 250 -5.29 -0.94 6.33
CA THR A 250 -4.11 -1.81 6.30
C THR A 250 -4.45 -3.26 6.62
N VAL A 251 -5.67 -3.56 7.07
CA VAL A 251 -6.10 -4.91 7.42
C VAL A 251 -6.47 -5.68 6.16
N ASN A 252 -5.67 -6.69 5.83
CA ASN A 252 -5.87 -7.53 4.65
C ASN A 252 -6.74 -8.76 4.93
N TYR A 253 -6.72 -9.24 6.18
CA TYR A 253 -7.43 -10.44 6.59
C TYR A 253 -7.87 -10.31 8.05
N VAL A 254 -9.10 -10.76 8.32
CA VAL A 254 -9.68 -10.84 9.64
C VAL A 254 -10.24 -12.25 9.82
N ALA A 255 -9.95 -12.86 10.96
CA ALA A 255 -10.59 -14.09 11.39
C ALA A 255 -11.10 -13.97 12.82
N LEU A 256 -12.24 -14.62 13.06
CA LEU A 256 -12.86 -14.78 14.36
C LEU A 256 -12.99 -16.27 14.63
N GLY A 257 -12.74 -16.69 15.87
CA GLY A 257 -12.93 -18.08 16.24
C GLY A 257 -12.66 -18.34 17.71
N THR A 258 -12.50 -19.62 18.05
CA THR A 258 -12.19 -20.04 19.42
C THR A 258 -10.86 -20.80 19.46
N ASP A 259 -10.01 -20.47 20.43
CA ASP A 259 -8.74 -21.17 20.70
C ASP A 259 -8.68 -21.56 22.19
N ALA A 260 -8.48 -22.84 22.48
CA ALA A 260 -8.51 -23.40 23.83
C ALA A 260 -9.75 -22.99 24.66
N GLY A 261 -10.91 -22.83 24.01
CA GLY A 261 -12.17 -22.41 24.65
C GLY A 261 -12.38 -20.89 24.73
N LYS A 262 -11.39 -20.08 24.34
CA LYS A 262 -11.45 -18.62 24.42
C LYS A 262 -11.67 -17.97 23.06
N PRO A 263 -12.54 -16.96 22.97
CA PRO A 263 -12.75 -16.23 21.73
C PRO A 263 -11.49 -15.45 21.32
N TYR A 264 -11.15 -15.50 20.03
CA TYR A 264 -10.05 -14.73 19.46
C TYR A 264 -10.47 -13.93 18.24
N MET A 265 -9.73 -12.85 17.99
CA MET A 265 -9.67 -12.18 16.69
C MET A 265 -8.23 -12.20 16.18
N PHE A 266 -8.07 -12.59 14.92
CA PHE A 266 -6.79 -12.60 14.23
C PHE A 266 -6.81 -11.56 13.11
N LEU A 267 -5.76 -10.75 13.02
CA LEU A 267 -5.58 -9.71 12.02
C LEU A 267 -4.28 -9.95 11.25
N ALA A 268 -4.35 -9.94 9.92
CA ALA A 268 -3.16 -9.83 9.07
C ALA A 268 -3.14 -8.47 8.39
N LEU A 269 -2.03 -7.75 8.55
CA LEU A 269 -1.85 -6.38 8.10
C LEU A 269 -0.90 -6.31 6.90
N ALA A 270 -1.18 -5.41 5.97
CA ALA A 270 -0.26 -5.05 4.89
C ALA A 270 1.02 -4.37 5.42
N GLN A 271 0.91 -3.70 6.58
CA GLN A 271 1.92 -2.82 7.14
C GLN A 271 1.96 -2.97 8.66
N ASN A 272 3.09 -2.60 9.29
CA ASN A 272 3.18 -2.64 10.74
C ASN A 272 2.18 -1.64 11.36
N PRO A 273 1.58 -2.00 12.50
CA PRO A 273 0.74 -1.08 13.25
C PRO A 273 1.58 0.03 13.87
N HIS A 274 0.89 1.00 14.45
CA HIS A 274 1.50 2.15 15.08
C HIS A 274 1.57 1.91 16.60
N PHE A 275 2.78 1.89 17.15
CA PHE A 275 2.98 1.78 18.61
C PHE A 275 3.03 3.16 19.24
N GLU A 276 2.29 3.36 20.33
CA GLU A 276 2.12 4.65 20.98
C GLU A 276 2.24 4.53 22.51
N LEU A 277 2.62 5.62 23.15
CA LEU A 277 2.65 5.79 24.60
C LEU A 277 1.92 7.07 24.99
N GLY A 278 0.72 6.96 25.57
CA GLY A 278 0.01 8.09 26.16
C GLY A 278 0.51 8.41 27.57
N ASP A 279 0.37 9.66 27.98
CA ASP A 279 0.56 10.09 29.37
C ASP A 279 -0.81 10.37 30.01
N ILE A 280 -1.21 9.51 30.95
CA ILE A 280 -2.50 9.60 31.66
C ILE A 280 -2.46 10.77 32.67
N SER A 281 -1.28 11.10 33.19
CA SER A 281 -1.08 12.11 34.24
C SER A 281 -0.88 13.53 33.70
N ARG A 282 -0.95 13.71 32.38
CA ARG A 282 -0.71 15.00 31.73
C ARG A 282 -1.73 16.06 32.20
N PRO A 283 -1.29 17.27 32.57
CA PRO A 283 -2.19 18.37 32.90
C PRO A 283 -3.09 18.71 31.72
N THR A 284 -4.41 18.68 31.92
CA THR A 284 -5.39 19.10 30.94
C THR A 284 -5.85 20.53 31.22
N THR A 285 -6.00 21.30 30.17
CA THR A 285 -6.50 22.68 30.17
C THR A 285 -8.03 22.74 30.22
N GLY A 286 -8.72 21.60 30.10
CA GLY A 286 -10.18 21.49 30.02
C GLY A 286 -10.74 21.81 28.63
N VAL A 287 -9.87 22.10 27.66
CA VAL A 287 -10.23 22.40 26.27
C VAL A 287 -9.74 21.26 25.40
N GLY A 288 -10.66 20.36 25.03
CA GLY A 288 -10.33 19.09 24.36
C GLY A 288 -9.38 19.21 23.17
N LYS A 289 -9.49 20.27 22.35
CA LYS A 289 -8.57 20.48 21.23
C LYS A 289 -7.12 20.69 21.68
N PHE A 290 -6.86 21.44 22.75
CA PHE A 290 -5.50 21.65 23.24
C PHE A 290 -4.98 20.47 24.06
N ASP A 291 -5.89 19.77 24.74
CA ASP A 291 -5.58 18.63 25.58
C ASP A 291 -5.26 17.38 24.78
N VAL A 292 -5.83 17.23 23.59
CA VAL A 292 -5.54 16.09 22.72
C VAL A 292 -4.22 16.27 21.96
N ARG A 293 -3.75 17.51 21.77
CA ARG A 293 -2.53 17.83 21.02
C ARG A 293 -1.27 17.25 21.67
N ARG A 294 -0.49 16.45 20.91
CA ARG A 294 0.75 15.78 21.38
C ARG A 294 0.56 15.05 22.72
N SER A 295 -0.59 14.43 22.90
CA SER A 295 -0.91 13.67 24.11
C SER A 295 -0.21 12.31 24.15
N ARG A 296 0.32 11.84 23.01
CA ARG A 296 0.97 10.54 22.86
C ARG A 296 2.34 10.64 22.21
N ASN A 297 3.24 9.75 22.57
CA ASN A 297 4.52 9.56 21.92
C ASN A 297 4.48 8.36 20.99
N ARG A 298 5.14 8.45 19.84
CA ARG A 298 5.33 7.31 18.96
C ARG A 298 6.44 6.40 19.51
N LEU A 299 6.25 5.09 19.36
CA LEU A 299 7.21 4.06 19.75
C LEU A 299 7.64 3.21 18.54
N SER A 300 8.81 2.58 18.66
CA SER A 300 9.28 1.55 17.72
C SER A 300 8.87 0.14 18.14
N ALA A 301 8.56 -0.06 19.43
CA ALA A 301 8.13 -1.31 20.03
C ALA A 301 7.44 -1.03 21.37
N LEU A 302 6.74 -2.03 21.93
CA LEU A 302 5.99 -1.89 23.19
C LEU A 302 6.87 -1.98 24.44
N ASP A 303 7.93 -2.80 24.37
CA ASP A 303 8.91 -3.02 25.42
C ASP A 303 10.19 -3.64 24.82
N GLU A 304 11.19 -3.89 25.65
CA GLU A 304 12.49 -4.46 25.23
C GLU A 304 12.36 -5.86 24.62
N ARG A 305 11.40 -6.68 25.06
CA ARG A 305 11.19 -8.02 24.50
C ARG A 305 10.58 -7.93 23.11
N HIS A 306 9.65 -7.01 22.93
CA HIS A 306 9.03 -6.72 21.64
C HIS A 306 10.04 -6.12 20.66
N GLU A 307 10.91 -5.21 21.09
CA GLU A 307 11.85 -4.48 20.23
C GLU A 307 12.70 -5.40 19.34
N ARG A 308 13.09 -6.56 19.86
CA ARG A 308 13.86 -7.57 19.13
C ARG A 308 13.12 -8.14 17.91
N VAL A 309 11.80 -8.31 17.99
CA VAL A 309 10.99 -9.00 16.96
C VAL A 309 10.03 -8.07 16.21
N ALA A 310 9.70 -6.91 16.78
CA ALA A 310 8.77 -5.93 16.22
C ALA A 310 9.03 -5.61 14.74
N PRO A 311 10.28 -5.44 14.26
CA PRO A 311 10.55 -5.16 12.85
C PRO A 311 10.02 -6.23 11.88
N TYR A 312 9.87 -7.48 12.34
CA TYR A 312 9.59 -8.65 11.50
C TYR A 312 8.18 -9.22 11.71
N THR A 313 7.63 -9.11 12.93
CA THR A 313 6.47 -9.90 13.37
C THR A 313 5.21 -9.08 13.64
N SER A 314 5.26 -7.74 13.54
CA SER A 314 4.14 -6.88 13.93
C SER A 314 2.92 -6.91 13.00
N ARG A 315 3.03 -7.55 11.83
CA ARG A 315 1.95 -7.59 10.82
C ARG A 315 0.85 -8.59 11.10
N TRP A 316 1.11 -9.59 11.95
CA TRP A 316 0.10 -10.58 12.32
C TRP A 316 -0.15 -10.47 13.81
N ILE A 317 -1.43 -10.27 14.15
CA ILE A 317 -1.85 -9.95 15.50
C ILE A 317 -2.94 -10.95 15.88
N LYS A 318 -2.77 -11.60 17.02
CA LYS A 318 -3.83 -12.37 17.66
C LYS A 318 -4.23 -11.66 18.95
N LEU A 319 -5.53 -11.46 19.08
CA LEU A 319 -6.18 -10.90 20.26
C LEU A 319 -7.04 -12.00 20.87
N THR A 320 -6.74 -12.40 22.10
CA THR A 320 -7.62 -13.30 22.86
C THR A 320 -8.46 -12.46 23.80
N PHE A 321 -9.77 -12.68 23.77
CA PHE A 321 -10.73 -11.93 24.58
C PHE A 321 -11.09 -12.71 25.84
N HIS A 322 -11.43 -11.97 26.89
CA HIS A 322 -11.85 -12.56 28.16
C HIS A 322 -13.18 -13.33 27.99
N GLU A 323 -13.31 -14.51 28.62
CA GLU A 323 -14.50 -15.37 28.48
C GLU A 323 -15.79 -14.67 28.95
N ASP A 324 -15.71 -13.94 30.07
CA ASP A 324 -16.84 -13.16 30.61
C ASP A 324 -17.13 -11.85 29.84
N GLY A 325 -16.31 -11.52 28.84
CA GLY A 325 -16.39 -10.27 28.08
C GLY A 325 -17.18 -10.40 26.78
N ILE A 326 -17.52 -9.26 26.18
CA ILE A 326 -18.02 -9.22 24.81
C ILE A 326 -16.84 -9.43 23.86
N ALA A 327 -16.96 -10.38 22.92
CA ALA A 327 -16.01 -10.60 21.85
C ALA A 327 -16.49 -9.94 20.54
N PRO A 328 -15.57 -9.61 19.60
CA PRO A 328 -15.95 -9.05 18.31
C PRO A 328 -16.84 -10.02 17.52
N THR A 329 -17.91 -9.51 16.91
CA THR A 329 -18.77 -10.27 16.00
C THR A 329 -18.53 -9.88 14.54
N ALA A 330 -19.00 -10.72 13.61
CA ALA A 330 -18.93 -10.40 12.18
C ALA A 330 -19.66 -9.09 11.82
N GLU A 331 -20.77 -8.82 12.50
CA GLU A 331 -21.52 -7.57 12.34
C GLU A 331 -20.70 -6.37 12.79
N MET A 332 -20.01 -6.47 13.94
CA MET A 332 -19.12 -5.41 14.43
C MET A 332 -17.99 -5.12 13.45
N CYS A 333 -17.34 -6.16 12.92
CA CYS A 333 -16.29 -6.02 11.92
C CYS A 333 -16.81 -5.29 10.67
N GLN A 334 -17.95 -5.75 10.10
CA GLN A 334 -18.53 -5.13 8.91
C GLN A 334 -18.92 -3.66 9.16
N MET A 335 -19.41 -3.34 10.36
CA MET A 335 -19.84 -1.99 10.72
C MET A 335 -18.68 -1.02 10.95
N ALA A 336 -17.55 -1.54 11.44
CA ALA A 336 -16.28 -0.83 11.51
C ALA A 336 -15.62 -0.64 10.14
N GLY A 337 -16.14 -1.26 9.07
CA GLY A 337 -15.53 -1.19 7.74
C GLY A 337 -14.38 -2.16 7.55
N LEU A 338 -14.23 -3.15 8.45
CA LEU A 338 -13.42 -4.33 8.17
C LEU A 338 -14.11 -5.18 7.11
N GLY A 339 -13.32 -5.91 6.32
CA GLY A 339 -13.85 -6.91 5.38
C GLY A 339 -14.65 -8.00 6.10
N GLU A 340 -15.35 -8.85 5.34
CA GLU A 340 -16.06 -9.99 5.89
C GLU A 340 -15.08 -10.95 6.59
N PRO A 341 -15.21 -11.18 7.91
CA PRO A 341 -14.26 -12.00 8.63
C PRO A 341 -14.46 -13.49 8.33
N ALA A 342 -13.36 -14.24 8.25
CA ALA A 342 -13.41 -15.69 8.24
C ALA A 342 -13.82 -16.21 9.63
N ILE A 343 -14.78 -17.14 9.68
CA ILE A 343 -15.26 -17.74 10.93
C ILE A 343 -14.63 -19.12 11.08
N ASP A 344 -13.95 -19.35 12.21
CA ASP A 344 -13.22 -20.57 12.56
C ASP A 344 -12.40 -21.15 11.38
N PRO A 345 -11.52 -20.33 10.76
CA PRO A 345 -10.63 -20.84 9.73
C PRO A 345 -9.68 -21.91 10.31
N PRO A 346 -8.98 -22.68 9.45
CA PRO A 346 -8.00 -23.68 9.90
C PRO A 346 -6.69 -23.05 10.43
N LEU A 347 -6.79 -21.92 11.14
CA LEU A 347 -5.68 -21.30 11.83
C LEU A 347 -5.27 -22.15 13.02
N SER A 348 -3.97 -22.39 13.14
CA SER A 348 -3.34 -22.97 14.32
C SER A 348 -2.44 -21.93 14.98
N PHE A 349 -2.30 -22.04 16.29
CA PHE A 349 -1.49 -21.15 17.10
C PHE A 349 -0.43 -21.98 17.82
N SER A 350 0.84 -21.66 17.57
CA SER A 350 1.96 -22.38 18.17
C SER A 350 3.10 -21.45 18.51
N LYS A 351 4.10 -21.94 19.24
CA LYS A 351 5.32 -21.19 19.52
C LYS A 351 6.50 -21.93 18.88
N LEU A 352 6.82 -21.55 17.65
CA LEU A 352 7.91 -22.17 16.88
C LEU A 352 9.23 -21.41 17.00
N ASP A 353 9.22 -20.24 17.66
CA ASP A 353 10.38 -19.37 17.88
C ASP A 353 11.16 -19.11 16.58
N MET A 354 10.43 -18.81 15.49
CA MET A 354 10.99 -18.60 14.15
C MET A 354 11.98 -17.44 14.16
N TYR A 355 11.73 -16.42 14.99
CA TYR A 355 12.59 -15.26 15.20
C TYR A 355 13.27 -15.31 16.57
N SER A 356 13.66 -16.50 17.05
CA SER A 356 14.51 -16.60 18.25
C SER A 356 15.80 -15.77 18.10
N ALA A 357 16.37 -15.33 19.24
CA ALA A 357 17.63 -14.59 19.23
C ALA A 357 18.76 -15.36 18.52
N HIS A 358 18.77 -16.69 18.67
CA HIS A 358 19.71 -17.57 17.97
C HIS A 358 19.51 -17.53 16.45
N ASN A 359 18.28 -17.75 15.97
CA ASN A 359 17.98 -17.79 14.54
C ASN A 359 18.30 -16.45 13.86
N ILE A 360 17.95 -15.33 14.51
CA ILE A 360 18.31 -13.98 14.04
C ILE A 360 19.83 -13.84 13.92
N ALA A 361 20.57 -14.20 14.98
CA ALA A 361 22.03 -14.05 15.01
C ALA A 361 22.74 -14.90 13.94
N VAL A 362 22.27 -16.13 13.69
CA VAL A 362 22.86 -17.02 12.66
C VAL A 362 22.69 -16.45 11.26
N VAL A 363 21.51 -15.91 10.94
CA VAL A 363 21.25 -15.29 9.63
C VAL A 363 21.98 -13.95 9.50
N GLN A 364 22.00 -13.12 10.54
CA GLN A 364 22.80 -11.89 10.56
C GLN A 364 24.28 -12.17 10.31
N LYS A 365 24.85 -13.15 11.01
CA LYS A 365 26.24 -13.56 10.79
C LYS A 365 26.49 -13.99 9.34
N TRP A 366 25.51 -14.59 8.67
CA TRP A 366 25.66 -15.02 7.28
C TRP A 366 25.83 -13.87 6.30
N PHE A 367 25.03 -12.80 6.40
CA PHE A 367 25.15 -11.65 5.49
C PHE A 367 26.13 -10.57 5.99
N GLN A 368 26.60 -10.65 7.25
CA GLN A 368 27.57 -9.69 7.82
C GLN A 368 29.01 -10.22 7.88
N SER A 369 29.26 -11.48 7.52
CA SER A 369 30.58 -12.13 7.63
C SER A 369 31.64 -11.56 6.68
N GLY A 370 31.25 -10.84 5.63
CA GLY A 370 32.13 -10.45 4.52
C GLY A 370 32.51 -11.60 3.58
N SER A 371 31.89 -12.80 3.73
CA SER A 371 32.19 -13.95 2.87
C SER A 371 31.44 -13.96 1.54
N LEU A 372 30.49 -13.04 1.36
CA LEU A 372 29.69 -12.86 0.15
C LEU A 372 29.94 -11.46 -0.40
N SER A 373 29.77 -11.28 -1.71
CA SER A 373 29.78 -9.92 -2.27
C SER A 373 28.64 -9.09 -1.68
N PHE A 374 28.83 -7.76 -1.66
CA PHE A 374 27.84 -6.85 -1.10
C PHE A 374 26.46 -7.02 -1.75
N GLU A 375 26.42 -7.21 -3.07
CA GLU A 375 25.20 -7.37 -3.85
C GLU A 375 24.39 -8.61 -3.42
N VAL A 376 25.07 -9.74 -3.20
CA VAL A 376 24.43 -10.98 -2.73
C VAL A 376 23.98 -10.83 -1.28
N ALA A 377 24.87 -10.35 -0.41
CA ALA A 377 24.58 -10.14 1.01
C ALA A 377 23.39 -9.18 1.20
N PHE A 378 23.30 -8.13 0.40
CA PHE A 378 22.20 -7.16 0.45
C PHE A 378 20.86 -7.81 0.13
N GLN A 379 20.80 -8.69 -0.87
CA GLN A 379 19.53 -9.35 -1.22
C GLN A 379 19.10 -10.36 -0.13
N ILE A 380 20.03 -11.06 0.49
CA ILE A 380 19.75 -11.93 1.66
C ILE A 380 19.21 -11.10 2.82
N GLU A 381 19.89 -10.00 3.15
CA GLU A 381 19.45 -9.10 4.21
C GLU A 381 18.10 -8.46 3.88
N ALA A 382 17.82 -8.16 2.60
CA ALA A 382 16.52 -7.64 2.16
C ALA A 382 15.40 -8.67 2.30
N LEU A 383 15.63 -9.94 1.95
CA LEU A 383 14.66 -11.01 2.18
C LEU A 383 14.32 -11.16 3.67
N PHE A 384 15.33 -11.05 4.54
CA PHE A 384 15.18 -11.11 5.99
C PHE A 384 14.45 -9.89 6.57
N ARG A 385 15.02 -8.69 6.40
CA ARG A 385 14.51 -7.44 7.01
C ARG A 385 13.12 -7.04 6.51
N ASN A 386 12.75 -7.43 5.29
CA ASN A 386 11.42 -7.18 4.76
C ASN A 386 10.38 -8.26 5.14
N GLY A 387 10.77 -9.25 5.96
CA GLY A 387 9.90 -10.35 6.37
C GLY A 387 9.39 -11.18 5.21
N ALA A 388 10.16 -11.26 4.11
CA ALA A 388 9.81 -12.06 2.95
C ALA A 388 10.00 -13.55 3.25
N LEU A 389 11.12 -13.88 3.91
CA LEU A 389 11.44 -15.20 4.43
C LEU A 389 11.81 -15.11 5.91
N VAL A 390 11.42 -16.10 6.69
CA VAL A 390 11.87 -16.24 8.09
C VAL A 390 13.30 -16.79 8.15
N PRO A 391 14.01 -16.69 9.28
CA PRO A 391 15.38 -17.15 9.39
C PRO A 391 15.63 -18.60 8.94
N THR A 392 14.76 -19.54 9.32
CA THR A 392 14.90 -20.96 8.97
C THR A 392 14.73 -21.19 7.46
N GLU A 393 13.83 -20.46 6.81
CA GLU A 393 13.64 -20.48 5.35
C GLU A 393 14.91 -19.96 4.62
N LEU A 394 15.52 -18.88 5.12
CA LEU A 394 16.78 -18.35 4.58
C LEU A 394 17.94 -19.34 4.73
N LEU A 395 18.06 -19.99 5.88
CA LEU A 395 19.08 -21.00 6.12
C LEU A 395 18.86 -22.25 5.26
N ALA A 396 17.61 -22.58 4.90
CA ALA A 396 17.32 -23.69 4.01
C ALA A 396 17.82 -23.45 2.58
N ILE A 397 17.74 -22.22 2.07
CA ILE A 397 18.24 -21.87 0.72
C ILE A 397 19.73 -21.53 0.70
N LYS A 398 20.37 -21.33 1.85
CA LYS A 398 21.78 -20.94 1.98
C LYS A 398 22.75 -21.77 1.12
N PRO A 399 22.72 -23.12 1.11
CA PRO A 399 23.66 -23.89 0.29
C PRO A 399 23.53 -23.63 -1.21
N ILE A 400 22.31 -23.35 -1.68
CA ILE A 400 22.03 -23.04 -3.09
C ILE A 400 22.58 -21.66 -3.44
N VAL A 401 22.33 -20.67 -2.57
CA VAL A 401 22.83 -19.31 -2.73
C VAL A 401 24.36 -19.27 -2.74
N GLU A 402 25.02 -19.97 -1.82
CA GLU A 402 26.48 -20.02 -1.76
C GLU A 402 27.09 -20.74 -2.97
N LYS A 403 26.40 -21.77 -3.50
CA LYS A 403 26.82 -22.42 -4.75
C LYS A 403 26.73 -21.43 -5.93
N LEU A 404 25.60 -20.74 -6.07
CA LEU A 404 25.41 -19.74 -7.13
C LEU A 404 26.41 -18.60 -7.03
N ALA A 405 26.68 -18.10 -5.82
CA ALA A 405 27.64 -17.01 -5.61
C ALA A 405 29.09 -17.41 -5.96
N LYS A 406 29.46 -18.67 -5.74
CA LYS A 406 30.76 -19.21 -6.19
C LYS A 406 30.89 -19.27 -7.71
N GLU A 407 29.78 -19.47 -8.41
CA GLU A 407 29.74 -19.50 -9.89
C GLU A 407 29.70 -18.08 -10.47
N SER A 408 28.81 -17.22 -9.94
CA SER A 408 28.67 -15.81 -10.33
C SER A 408 27.88 -15.02 -9.29
N ASN A 409 28.52 -13.99 -8.71
CA ASN A 409 27.84 -13.06 -7.79
C ASN A 409 26.69 -12.31 -8.47
N GLU A 410 26.84 -11.94 -9.74
CA GLU A 410 25.79 -11.24 -10.49
C GLU A 410 24.55 -12.14 -10.62
N THR A 411 24.72 -13.39 -11.05
CA THR A 411 23.63 -14.36 -11.18
C THR A 411 22.95 -14.63 -9.85
N ALA A 412 23.73 -14.82 -8.77
CA ALA A 412 23.19 -15.05 -7.44
C ALA A 412 22.37 -13.87 -6.93
N SER A 413 22.90 -12.64 -7.06
CA SER A 413 22.21 -11.42 -6.65
C SER A 413 20.93 -11.18 -7.46
N ASP A 414 20.96 -11.40 -8.78
CA ASP A 414 19.80 -11.25 -9.65
C ASP A 414 18.73 -12.30 -9.38
N ALA A 415 19.12 -13.56 -9.14
CA ALA A 415 18.21 -14.63 -8.76
C ALA A 415 17.48 -14.30 -7.45
N LEU A 416 18.20 -13.83 -6.43
CA LEU A 416 17.60 -13.43 -5.15
C LEU A 416 16.68 -12.21 -5.29
N ARG A 417 17.10 -11.19 -6.05
CA ARG A 417 16.29 -9.97 -6.29
C ARG A 417 14.98 -10.29 -7.01
N THR A 418 15.05 -11.12 -8.06
CA THR A 418 13.87 -11.51 -8.85
C THR A 418 12.97 -12.45 -8.05
N PHE A 419 13.54 -13.40 -7.31
CA PHE A 419 12.77 -14.27 -6.41
C PHE A 419 12.02 -13.45 -5.36
N ARG A 420 12.69 -12.49 -4.73
CA ARG A 420 12.05 -11.56 -3.78
C ARG A 420 10.88 -10.81 -4.42
N SER A 421 11.06 -10.33 -5.65
CA SER A 421 10.02 -9.60 -6.39
C SER A 421 8.81 -10.49 -6.72
N GLU A 422 9.06 -11.76 -7.03
CA GLU A 422 8.02 -12.77 -7.28
C GLU A 422 7.21 -13.07 -6.00
N ILE A 423 7.87 -13.32 -4.88
CA ILE A 423 7.19 -13.67 -3.62
C ILE A 423 6.46 -12.49 -2.98
N GLN A 424 6.98 -11.26 -3.10
CA GLN A 424 6.36 -10.07 -2.50
C GLN A 424 5.29 -9.43 -3.40
N GLY A 425 5.31 -9.73 -4.71
CA GLY A 425 4.45 -9.10 -5.73
C GLY A 425 4.75 -7.61 -5.94
N ALA A 426 4.17 -7.03 -7.00
CA ALA A 426 4.33 -5.60 -7.33
C ALA A 426 3.63 -4.68 -6.29
N GLY A 427 4.27 -4.47 -5.15
CA GLY A 427 3.84 -3.51 -4.12
C GLY A 427 2.81 -4.01 -3.10
N ALA A 428 2.30 -5.24 -3.23
CA ALA A 428 1.26 -5.77 -2.36
C ALA A 428 1.78 -6.32 -1.01
N ARG A 429 3.11 -6.30 -0.77
CA ARG A 429 3.77 -6.90 0.40
C ARG A 429 3.20 -8.30 0.73
N LYS A 430 2.93 -9.09 -0.33
CA LYS A 430 2.52 -10.48 -0.18
C LYS A 430 3.61 -11.22 0.58
N THR A 431 3.16 -12.17 1.38
CA THR A 431 3.98 -13.01 2.22
C THR A 431 4.10 -14.36 1.52
N PHE A 432 5.29 -14.97 1.59
CA PHE A 432 5.61 -16.12 0.76
C PHE A 432 4.63 -17.29 0.95
N ASN A 433 4.19 -17.55 2.18
CA ASN A 433 3.53 -18.81 2.52
C ASN A 433 2.48 -18.70 3.64
N ASP A 434 1.87 -17.55 3.87
CA ASP A 434 0.97 -17.38 5.02
C ASP A 434 -0.20 -18.37 5.02
N PHE A 435 -0.83 -18.56 3.86
CA PHE A 435 -2.04 -19.38 3.67
C PHE A 435 -1.83 -20.53 2.67
N GLU A 436 -0.58 -20.78 2.28
CA GLU A 436 -0.20 -21.81 1.32
C GLU A 436 0.76 -22.79 2.00
N ASN A 437 1.01 -23.95 1.41
CA ASN A 437 1.98 -24.93 1.94
C ASN A 437 3.06 -25.20 0.90
N LYS A 438 3.94 -24.23 0.71
CA LYS A 438 5.08 -24.31 -0.22
C LYS A 438 6.39 -24.62 0.50
N ASN A 439 7.31 -25.29 -0.19
CA ASN A 439 8.67 -25.47 0.29
C ASN A 439 9.58 -24.41 -0.35
N VAL A 440 10.21 -23.56 0.46
CA VAL A 440 11.07 -22.47 -0.04
C VAL A 440 12.24 -22.97 -0.89
N VAL A 441 12.77 -24.15 -0.60
CA VAL A 441 13.90 -24.74 -1.34
C VAL A 441 13.44 -25.15 -2.74
N ASP A 442 12.27 -25.76 -2.86
CA ASP A 442 11.71 -26.19 -4.13
C ASP A 442 11.33 -24.98 -5.00
N GLU A 443 10.67 -23.98 -4.41
CA GLU A 443 10.30 -22.73 -5.08
C GLU A 443 11.54 -21.94 -5.54
N PHE A 444 12.57 -21.82 -4.70
CA PHE A 444 13.80 -21.14 -5.08
C PHE A 444 14.56 -21.89 -6.17
N ASN A 445 14.64 -23.23 -6.11
CA ASN A 445 15.26 -24.02 -7.18
C ASN A 445 14.51 -23.90 -8.51
N ALA A 446 13.16 -23.93 -8.48
CA ALA A 446 12.33 -23.74 -9.66
C ALA A 446 12.56 -22.34 -10.26
N HIS A 447 12.64 -21.31 -9.41
CA HIS A 447 12.95 -19.94 -9.81
C HIS A 447 14.32 -19.81 -10.49
N VAL A 448 15.36 -20.41 -9.90
CA VAL A 448 16.73 -20.40 -10.44
C VAL A 448 16.75 -21.08 -11.81
N ARG A 449 16.11 -22.25 -11.97
CA ARG A 449 16.02 -22.95 -13.27
C ARG A 449 15.35 -22.09 -14.34
N LYS A 450 14.19 -21.51 -13.99
CA LYS A 450 13.45 -20.61 -14.89
C LYS A 450 14.27 -19.38 -15.30
N SER A 451 15.06 -18.84 -14.38
CA SER A 451 15.93 -17.68 -14.64
C SER A 451 17.07 -18.01 -15.61
N VAL A 452 17.58 -19.25 -15.58
CA VAL A 452 18.59 -19.75 -16.53
C VAL A 452 17.98 -20.00 -17.91
N GLU A 453 16.73 -20.46 -17.97
CA GLU A 453 16.01 -20.74 -19.22
C GLU A 453 15.50 -19.48 -19.93
N SER A 454 15.20 -18.41 -19.19
CA SER A 454 14.91 -17.12 -19.78
C SER A 454 16.16 -16.54 -20.43
N LEU A 455 16.10 -16.23 -21.74
CA LEU A 455 17.16 -15.50 -22.46
C LEU A 455 17.65 -14.34 -21.59
N PRO A 456 18.96 -14.19 -21.35
CA PRO A 456 19.46 -13.04 -20.62
C PRO A 456 19.01 -11.81 -21.40
N LEU A 457 18.05 -11.06 -20.83
CA LEU A 457 17.84 -9.69 -21.24
C LEU A 457 19.20 -9.04 -21.02
N GLN A 458 19.96 -8.84 -22.09
CA GLN A 458 21.09 -7.92 -22.07
C GLN A 458 20.54 -6.67 -21.38
N ARG A 459 21.05 -6.37 -20.18
CA ARG A 459 20.76 -5.10 -19.52
C ARG A 459 21.10 -4.06 -20.58
N ILE A 460 20.08 -3.44 -21.16
CA ILE A 460 20.23 -2.36 -22.13
C ILE A 460 21.22 -1.42 -21.45
N GLY A 461 22.36 -1.18 -22.09
CA GLY A 461 23.50 -0.54 -21.45
C GLY A 461 23.04 0.70 -20.69
N MET A 462 23.29 0.71 -19.38
CA MET A 462 22.91 1.83 -18.54
C MET A 462 23.48 3.11 -19.12
N SER A 463 22.67 4.17 -19.16
CA SER A 463 23.18 5.46 -19.62
C SER A 463 24.31 5.89 -18.69
N LYS A 464 25.33 6.60 -19.19
CA LYS A 464 26.35 7.24 -18.33
C LYS A 464 25.74 8.24 -17.31
N ALA A 465 24.46 8.56 -17.44
CA ALA A 465 23.72 9.46 -16.57
C ALA A 465 22.98 8.73 -15.43
N SER A 466 22.96 7.39 -15.39
CA SER A 466 22.27 6.60 -14.36
C SER A 466 23.22 5.62 -13.65
N PHE A 467 22.84 5.21 -12.44
CA PHE A 467 23.57 4.22 -11.65
C PHE A 467 22.59 3.34 -10.86
N MET A 468 23.05 2.17 -10.43
CA MET A 468 22.27 1.22 -9.64
C MET A 468 22.40 1.58 -8.16
N CYS A 469 21.35 2.15 -7.59
CA CYS A 469 21.31 2.65 -6.21
C CYS A 469 20.62 1.66 -5.28
N TYR A 470 21.22 1.40 -4.12
CA TYR A 470 20.59 0.61 -3.06
C TYR A 470 19.81 1.51 -2.11
N HIS A 471 18.57 1.14 -1.82
CA HIS A 471 17.65 1.95 -1.04
C HIS A 471 17.39 1.33 0.32
N VAL A 472 17.46 2.16 1.36
CA VAL A 472 17.05 1.85 2.72
C VAL A 472 15.87 2.72 3.06
N LYS A 473 14.77 2.11 3.51
CA LYS A 473 13.59 2.82 3.99
C LYS A 473 13.44 2.54 5.47
N ILE A 474 13.53 3.59 6.28
CA ILE A 474 13.42 3.51 7.73
C ILE A 474 12.02 3.98 8.11
N THR A 475 11.26 3.09 8.74
CA THR A 475 9.96 3.37 9.33
C THR A 475 10.08 3.43 10.86
N PRO A 476 9.01 3.85 11.57
CA PRO A 476 9.03 3.85 13.03
C PRO A 476 9.42 2.50 13.63
N THR A 477 8.93 1.39 13.06
CA THR A 477 9.15 0.04 13.58
C THR A 477 10.33 -0.66 12.93
N ALA A 478 10.51 -0.52 11.60
CA ALA A 478 11.38 -1.41 10.83
C ALA A 478 12.35 -0.65 9.92
N VAL A 479 13.33 -1.39 9.39
CA VAL A 479 14.24 -0.96 8.33
C VAL A 479 14.05 -1.89 7.14
N HIS A 480 13.61 -1.34 6.02
CA HIS A 480 13.33 -2.09 4.81
C HIS A 480 14.38 -1.82 3.74
N LEU A 481 14.74 -2.85 2.98
CA LEU A 481 15.78 -2.76 1.94
C LEU A 481 15.17 -2.97 0.55
N ASN A 482 15.53 -2.12 -0.39
CA ASN A 482 15.05 -2.15 -1.77
C ASN A 482 16.20 -1.92 -2.76
N GLY A 483 16.01 -2.41 -3.98
CA GLY A 483 16.95 -2.22 -5.07
C GLY A 483 17.90 -3.40 -5.31
N PRO A 484 18.96 -3.18 -6.10
CA PRO A 484 19.32 -1.89 -6.68
C PRO A 484 18.26 -1.36 -7.65
N LEU A 485 18.00 -0.05 -7.62
CA LEU A 485 17.10 0.67 -8.52
C LEU A 485 17.92 1.59 -9.41
N GLU A 486 17.52 1.75 -10.67
CA GLU A 486 18.15 2.71 -11.55
C GLU A 486 17.78 4.14 -11.12
N GLU A 487 18.77 4.92 -10.73
CA GLU A 487 18.61 6.34 -10.37
C GLU A 487 19.49 7.22 -11.26
N GLN A 488 19.05 8.45 -11.49
CA GLN A 488 19.87 9.45 -12.15
C GLN A 488 21.05 9.83 -11.22
N SER A 489 22.25 9.80 -11.79
CA SER A 489 23.49 10.07 -11.07
C SER A 489 23.65 11.56 -10.71
N ASN A 490 24.58 11.84 -9.80
CA ASN A 490 24.97 13.19 -9.38
C ASN A 490 26.49 13.38 -9.44
N ARG A 491 26.97 14.62 -9.26
CA ARG A 491 28.39 14.96 -9.41
C ARG A 491 29.30 14.18 -8.43
N VAL A 492 28.80 13.88 -7.23
CA VAL A 492 29.56 13.17 -6.19
C VAL A 492 29.75 11.71 -6.58
N ILE A 493 28.67 11.01 -6.92
CA ILE A 493 28.72 9.58 -7.28
C ILE A 493 29.54 9.37 -8.55
N ARG A 494 29.38 10.24 -9.56
CA ARG A 494 30.17 10.17 -10.81
C ARG A 494 31.68 10.29 -10.62
N ARG A 495 32.14 10.84 -9.49
CA ARG A 495 33.57 10.98 -9.22
C ARG A 495 34.25 9.65 -8.87
N TYR A 496 33.47 8.65 -8.44
CA TYR A 496 33.98 7.38 -7.94
C TYR A 496 33.36 6.20 -8.72
N PRO A 497 33.68 6.05 -10.02
CA PRO A 497 33.14 4.95 -10.82
C PRO A 497 33.60 3.59 -10.26
N GLY A 498 32.69 2.62 -10.21
CA GLY A 498 32.93 1.29 -9.63
C GLY A 498 32.72 1.19 -8.11
N TYR A 499 32.50 2.32 -7.43
CA TYR A 499 32.22 2.38 -5.99
C TYR A 499 30.74 2.71 -5.71
N GLU A 500 29.83 2.50 -6.67
CA GLU A 500 28.42 2.84 -6.54
C GLU A 500 27.75 2.12 -5.36
N THR A 501 28.18 0.89 -5.06
CA THR A 501 27.68 0.12 -3.91
C THR A 501 28.03 0.74 -2.56
N HIS A 502 29.00 1.65 -2.50
CA HIS A 502 29.35 2.39 -1.29
C HIS A 502 28.43 3.57 -1.03
N PHE A 503 27.55 3.91 -1.97
CA PHE A 503 26.54 4.95 -1.82
C PHE A 503 25.16 4.32 -1.72
N ILE A 504 24.43 4.65 -0.66
CA ILE A 504 23.05 4.21 -0.47
C ILE A 504 22.13 5.41 -0.31
N ARG A 505 20.88 5.25 -0.75
CA ARG A 505 19.84 6.22 -0.53
C ARG A 505 18.98 5.78 0.65
N VAL A 506 18.90 6.62 1.68
CA VAL A 506 18.13 6.35 2.89
C VAL A 506 16.95 7.29 2.96
N ALA A 507 15.74 6.75 3.05
CA ALA A 507 14.49 7.50 3.18
C ALA A 507 13.83 7.23 4.53
N PHE A 508 13.34 8.28 5.18
CA PHE A 508 12.60 8.21 6.45
C PHE A 508 11.11 8.43 6.19
N THR A 509 10.32 7.36 6.32
CA THR A 509 8.90 7.35 5.96
C THR A 509 8.04 6.87 7.12
N ASP A 510 6.72 7.03 7.00
CA ASP A 510 5.78 6.29 7.84
C ASP A 510 5.70 4.82 7.37
N GLU A 511 5.01 3.97 8.13
CA GLU A 511 4.75 2.55 7.79
C GLU A 511 4.04 2.40 6.43
N ALA A 512 3.21 3.40 6.09
CA ALA A 512 2.34 3.43 4.92
C ALA A 512 2.94 3.98 3.63
N ASP A 513 4.26 4.02 3.52
CA ASP A 513 4.99 4.54 2.34
C ASP A 513 4.65 6.00 2.00
N GLY A 514 3.96 6.69 2.91
CA GLY A 514 3.71 8.12 2.86
C GLY A 514 4.77 8.91 3.64
N ARG A 515 4.76 10.23 3.42
CA ARG A 515 5.48 11.16 4.31
C ARG A 515 5.00 10.92 5.74
N ALA A 516 5.91 10.95 6.71
CA ALA A 516 5.57 10.95 8.13
C ALA A 516 4.49 12.02 8.35
N ARG A 517 3.25 11.58 8.60
CA ARG A 517 2.14 12.50 8.81
C ARG A 517 2.28 13.05 10.22
N PHE A 518 2.18 14.37 10.34
CA PHE A 518 2.00 14.99 11.65
C PHE A 518 0.58 14.67 12.10
N GLU A 519 0.45 13.63 12.91
CA GLU A 519 -0.78 13.39 13.65
C GLU A 519 -0.87 14.40 14.78
N TYR A 520 -2.01 15.09 14.87
CA TYR A 520 -2.20 16.19 15.82
C TYR A 520 -1.99 15.73 17.28
N GLU A 521 -2.30 14.47 17.54
CA GLU A 521 -2.32 13.85 18.87
C GLU A 521 -0.98 13.23 19.27
N VAL A 522 -0.05 13.07 18.32
CA VAL A 522 1.24 12.39 18.51
C VAL A 522 2.39 13.39 18.48
N ASP A 523 3.32 13.32 19.43
CA ASP A 523 4.58 14.07 19.39
C ASP A 523 5.55 13.42 18.38
N THR A 524 5.30 13.72 17.11
CA THR A 524 6.17 13.30 16.01
C THR A 524 7.58 13.87 16.18
N MET A 525 7.76 15.05 16.79
CA MET A 525 9.06 15.72 16.86
C MET A 525 10.03 14.99 17.80
N ALA A 526 9.59 14.67 19.01
CA ALA A 526 10.39 13.92 19.98
C ALA A 526 10.77 12.54 19.41
N PHE A 527 9.81 11.86 18.77
CA PHE A 527 10.07 10.59 18.11
C PHE A 527 11.04 10.70 16.94
N THR A 528 10.86 11.68 16.05
CA THR A 528 11.79 11.92 14.94
C THR A 528 13.20 12.14 15.47
N GLN A 529 13.38 12.96 16.52
CA GLN A 529 14.70 13.17 17.10
C GLN A 529 15.32 11.89 17.67
N LYS A 530 14.53 11.03 18.33
CA LYS A 530 15.01 9.76 18.89
C LYS A 530 15.32 8.74 17.79
N ARG A 531 14.35 8.42 16.92
CA ARG A 531 14.47 7.39 15.89
C ARG A 531 15.31 7.85 14.71
N VAL A 532 14.90 8.93 14.02
CA VAL A 532 15.62 9.44 12.84
C VAL A 532 16.98 10.00 13.24
N GLY A 533 17.06 10.72 14.36
CA GLY A 533 18.32 11.28 14.84
C GLY A 533 19.38 10.21 15.16
N GLN A 534 19.00 9.02 15.62
CA GLN A 534 19.95 7.91 15.80
C GLN A 534 20.59 7.48 14.48
N PHE A 535 19.81 7.31 13.41
CA PHE A 535 20.35 6.94 12.11
C PHE A 535 21.11 8.07 11.40
N LEU A 536 20.77 9.34 11.67
CA LEU A 536 21.51 10.46 11.10
C LEU A 536 22.84 10.74 11.82
N LYS A 537 22.94 10.41 13.11
CA LYS A 537 24.14 10.65 13.93
C LYS A 537 25.09 9.44 13.97
N ASN A 538 24.55 8.24 13.85
CA ASN A 538 25.32 7.00 13.91
C ASN A 538 25.38 6.34 12.52
N ALA A 539 26.34 5.45 12.32
CA ALA A 539 26.41 4.68 11.10
C ALA A 539 25.27 3.64 11.01
N ILE A 540 24.80 3.38 9.79
CA ILE A 540 23.86 2.32 9.47
C ILE A 540 24.66 1.09 9.05
N ARG A 541 24.58 0.02 9.85
CA ARG A 541 25.16 -1.27 9.48
C ARG A 541 24.27 -1.98 8.46
N LEU A 542 24.83 -2.27 7.29
CA LEU A 542 24.24 -3.10 6.25
C LEU A 542 25.30 -4.06 5.73
N CYS A 543 24.94 -5.34 5.65
CA CYS A 543 25.89 -6.39 5.31
C CYS A 543 27.17 -6.29 6.17
N ASP A 544 28.32 -6.32 5.52
CA ASP A 544 29.64 -6.18 6.09
C ASP A 544 30.12 -4.72 6.24
N ARG A 545 29.27 -3.71 5.94
CA ARG A 545 29.64 -2.29 5.84
C ARG A 545 28.87 -1.38 6.80
N GLU A 546 29.50 -0.25 7.14
CA GLU A 546 28.89 0.84 7.91
C GLU A 546 28.75 2.08 7.04
N TYR A 547 27.54 2.62 7.00
CA TYR A 547 27.20 3.77 6.17
C TYR A 547 26.95 4.98 7.05
N GLU A 548 27.70 6.06 6.85
CA GLU A 548 27.51 7.34 7.54
C GLU A 548 26.76 8.34 6.65
N LEU A 549 26.07 9.30 7.28
CA LEU A 549 25.36 10.35 6.56
C LEU A 549 26.35 11.10 5.66
N LEU A 550 26.05 11.21 4.37
CA LEU A 550 26.89 11.94 3.41
C LEU A 550 26.31 13.33 3.13
N GLY A 551 25.05 13.39 2.73
CA GLY A 551 24.39 14.62 2.30
C GLY A 551 23.01 14.35 1.70
N TYR A 552 22.40 15.38 1.11
CA TYR A 552 21.07 15.26 0.51
C TYR A 552 20.93 16.22 -0.66
N SER A 553 20.05 15.92 -1.62
CA SER A 553 19.60 16.88 -2.64
C SER A 553 18.37 17.63 -2.14
N GLN A 554 18.02 18.77 -2.76
CA GLN A 554 16.81 19.52 -2.38
C GLN A 554 15.51 18.73 -2.63
N SER A 555 15.45 17.92 -3.69
CA SER A 555 14.34 16.99 -3.92
C SER A 555 14.34 15.87 -2.88
N GLY A 556 15.50 15.26 -2.61
CA GLY A 556 15.64 14.23 -1.60
C GLY A 556 15.20 14.70 -0.22
N PHE A 557 15.61 15.91 0.20
CA PHE A 557 15.19 16.49 1.48
C PHE A 557 13.66 16.64 1.58
N ARG A 558 12.98 17.06 0.51
CA ARG A 558 11.50 17.15 0.45
C ARG A 558 10.82 15.77 0.50
N GLU A 559 11.55 14.72 0.18
CA GLU A 559 11.13 13.31 0.25
C GLU A 559 11.61 12.63 1.54
N ASN A 560 12.18 13.37 2.49
CA ASN A 560 12.84 12.84 3.69
C ASN A 560 13.94 11.80 3.37
N ALA A 561 14.67 12.02 2.28
CA ALA A 561 15.70 11.13 1.79
C ALA A 561 17.07 11.81 1.72
N CYS A 562 18.11 11.04 2.00
CA CYS A 562 19.51 11.47 1.99
C CYS A 562 20.42 10.34 1.52
N PHE A 563 21.61 10.72 1.09
CA PHE A 563 22.68 9.80 0.74
C PHE A 563 23.52 9.49 1.97
N PHE A 564 23.91 8.22 2.08
CA PHE A 564 24.91 7.76 3.02
C PHE A 564 26.05 7.09 2.25
N VAL A 565 27.24 7.06 2.86
CA VAL A 565 28.44 6.48 2.26
C VAL A 565 29.14 5.53 3.23
N SER A 566 29.63 4.41 2.72
CA SER A 566 30.57 3.53 3.41
C SER A 566 31.99 3.85 2.94
N PRO A 567 32.99 3.98 3.83
CA PRO A 567 34.36 4.27 3.43
C PRO A 567 34.92 3.29 2.38
N PHE A 568 35.80 3.78 1.50
CA PHE A 568 36.52 2.99 0.50
C PHE A 568 37.88 3.61 0.16
N GLU A 569 38.75 2.83 -0.47
CA GLU A 569 40.04 3.31 -0.97
C GLU A 569 39.91 3.74 -2.44
N TRP A 570 40.39 4.93 -2.79
CA TRP A 570 40.40 5.43 -4.15
C TRP A 570 41.63 6.33 -4.37
N ASP A 571 42.39 6.08 -5.43
CA ASP A 571 43.64 6.81 -5.74
C ASP A 571 44.63 6.91 -4.56
N ASN A 572 44.79 5.82 -3.78
CA ASN A 572 45.60 5.72 -2.55
C ASN A 572 45.13 6.60 -1.39
N GLU A 573 43.89 7.08 -1.42
CA GLU A 573 43.27 7.84 -0.32
C GLU A 573 42.04 7.10 0.22
N ILE A 574 41.78 7.24 1.52
CA ILE A 574 40.55 6.74 2.14
C ILE A 574 39.46 7.79 1.96
N ILE A 575 38.46 7.45 1.14
CA ILE A 575 37.30 8.27 0.88
C ILE A 575 36.21 7.92 1.90
N ASN A 576 35.82 8.91 2.70
CA ASN A 576 34.70 8.83 3.65
C ASN A 576 33.78 10.06 3.50
N GLY A 577 32.73 10.13 4.32
CA GLY A 577 31.74 11.21 4.27
C GLY A 577 32.35 12.59 4.49
N ASP A 578 33.29 12.71 5.43
CA ASP A 578 33.99 13.98 5.71
C ASP A 578 34.86 14.41 4.54
N TYR A 579 35.70 13.51 4.01
CA TYR A 579 36.53 13.78 2.84
C TYR A 579 35.68 14.30 1.68
N ILE A 580 34.57 13.60 1.37
CA ILE A 580 33.68 14.00 0.29
C ILE A 580 33.09 15.39 0.58
N ARG A 581 32.57 15.65 1.79
CA ARG A 581 32.00 16.96 2.16
C ARG A 581 33.01 18.11 1.99
N TYR A 582 34.26 17.91 2.42
CA TYR A 582 35.32 18.91 2.24
C TYR A 582 35.66 19.14 0.77
N SER A 583 35.58 18.10 -0.07
CA SER A 583 35.85 18.21 -1.51
C SER A 583 34.76 18.95 -2.32
N LEU A 584 33.58 19.23 -1.72
CA LEU A 584 32.45 19.82 -2.45
C LEU A 584 32.65 21.31 -2.81
N GLY A 585 33.51 22.02 -2.08
CA GLY A 585 33.82 23.43 -2.32
C GLY A 585 34.15 24.20 -1.04
N ASN A 586 34.40 25.51 -1.17
CA ASN A 586 34.60 26.41 -0.03
C ASN A 586 33.25 26.90 0.52
N PHE A 587 33.01 26.65 1.80
CA PHE A 587 31.79 27.06 2.52
C PHE A 587 32.02 28.07 3.65
N ASP A 588 33.20 28.67 3.77
CA ASP A 588 33.59 29.54 4.89
C ASP A 588 32.60 30.69 5.11
N LYS A 589 32.05 31.23 4.02
CA LYS A 589 31.09 32.33 4.04
C LYS A 589 29.69 31.94 4.53
N VAL A 590 29.37 30.65 4.59
CA VAL A 590 28.01 30.15 4.90
C VAL A 590 27.97 29.12 6.02
N ILE A 591 29.12 28.67 6.53
CA ILE A 591 29.22 27.61 7.55
C ILE A 591 28.43 27.95 8.84
N ASN A 592 28.40 29.21 9.24
CA ASN A 592 27.65 29.70 10.41
C ASN A 592 26.15 29.90 10.16
N CYS A 593 25.65 29.58 8.96
CA CYS A 593 24.25 29.68 8.58
C CYS A 593 23.74 28.29 8.15
N PRO A 594 23.37 27.40 9.09
CA PRO A 594 23.11 25.98 8.79
C PRO A 594 22.14 25.74 7.63
N ALA A 595 21.05 26.50 7.55
CA ALA A 595 20.09 26.40 6.44
C ALA A 595 20.73 26.74 5.08
N ARG A 596 21.56 27.79 5.02
CA ARG A 596 22.24 28.21 3.79
C ARG A 596 23.39 27.27 3.44
N TYR A 597 24.15 26.82 4.45
CA TYR A 597 25.18 25.81 4.31
C TYR A 597 24.62 24.52 3.69
N GLY A 598 23.59 23.94 4.30
CA GLY A 598 22.93 22.74 3.79
C GLY A 598 22.36 22.93 2.39
N ALA A 599 21.76 24.09 2.10
CA ALA A 599 21.27 24.39 0.76
C ALA A 599 22.38 24.44 -0.30
N ARG A 600 23.56 24.97 0.01
CA ARG A 600 24.71 25.00 -0.92
C ARG A 600 25.33 23.62 -1.09
N MET A 601 25.52 22.87 0.00
CA MET A 601 26.00 21.48 -0.05
C MET A 601 25.10 20.59 -0.92
N SER A 602 23.78 20.79 -0.83
CA SER A 602 22.80 19.97 -1.57
C SER A 602 22.89 20.06 -3.09
N GLN A 603 23.51 21.12 -3.62
CA GLN A 603 23.65 21.32 -5.06
C GLN A 603 24.48 20.19 -5.70
N ALA A 604 25.53 19.72 -5.03
CA ALA A 604 26.39 18.65 -5.52
C ALA A 604 25.68 17.29 -5.66
N PHE A 605 24.61 17.09 -4.89
CA PHE A 605 23.80 15.87 -4.88
C PHE A 605 22.60 15.93 -5.85
N SER A 606 22.44 17.01 -6.61
CA SER A 606 21.35 17.13 -7.57
C SER A 606 21.50 16.13 -8.70
N ALA A 607 20.40 15.44 -9.00
CA ALA A 607 20.29 14.54 -10.15
C ALA A 607 20.51 15.34 -11.44
N THR A 608 21.62 15.07 -12.13
CA THR A 608 22.08 15.87 -13.27
C THR A 608 22.75 14.97 -14.29
N SER A 609 22.58 15.25 -15.57
CA SER A 609 23.36 14.61 -16.63
C SER A 609 24.58 15.47 -16.94
N GLN A 610 25.77 14.87 -17.01
CA GLN A 610 26.97 15.60 -17.41
C GLN A 610 26.86 15.98 -18.89
N SER A 611 27.05 17.26 -19.20
CA SER A 611 27.00 17.78 -20.57
C SER A 611 28.40 17.88 -21.17
N ILE A 612 29.16 18.91 -20.83
CA ILE A 612 30.54 19.13 -21.30
C ILE A 612 31.44 19.56 -20.13
N VAL A 613 32.74 19.28 -20.22
CA VAL A 613 33.75 19.78 -19.29
C VAL A 613 34.44 20.97 -19.95
N LEU A 614 34.32 22.14 -19.33
CA LEU A 614 34.95 23.37 -19.81
C LEU A 614 36.35 23.53 -19.20
N LYS A 615 37.26 24.14 -19.97
CA LYS A 615 38.56 24.62 -19.48
C LYS A 615 38.36 25.94 -18.74
N GLU A 616 39.28 26.27 -17.84
CA GLU A 616 39.22 27.54 -17.08
C GLU A 616 39.17 28.78 -17.99
N SER A 617 39.88 28.74 -19.12
CA SER A 617 39.85 29.80 -20.15
C SER A 617 38.49 30.01 -20.80
N GLU A 618 37.58 29.04 -20.68
CA GLU A 618 36.22 29.08 -21.27
C GLU A 618 35.18 29.59 -20.25
N ILE A 619 35.60 29.91 -19.02
CA ILE A 619 34.72 30.35 -17.93
C ILE A 619 34.91 31.86 -17.69
N GLN A 620 33.90 32.67 -17.99
CA GLN A 620 33.88 34.09 -17.61
C GLN A 620 33.32 34.27 -16.20
N ALA A 621 34.17 34.69 -15.25
CA ALA A 621 33.73 35.14 -13.95
C ALA A 621 33.22 36.59 -14.07
N HIS A 622 31.92 36.78 -13.87
CA HIS A 622 31.38 38.12 -13.63
C HIS A 622 31.65 38.52 -12.18
N PRO A 623 32.29 39.68 -11.93
CA PRO A 623 32.64 40.15 -10.58
C PRO A 623 31.43 40.47 -9.71
#